data_AF-A0A842P3J1-F1
#
_entry.id   AF-A0A842P3J1-F1
#
_cell.length_a   1.000
_cell.length_b   1.000
_cell.length_c   1.000
_cell.angle_alpha   90.00
_cell.angle_beta   90.00
_cell.angle_gamma   90.00
#
_symmetry.space_group_name_H-M   'P 1'
#
loop_
_entity.id
_entity.type
_entity.pdbx_description
1 polymer ?
#
loop_
_entity_poly.entity_id
_entity_poly.type
_entity_poly.pdbx_seq_one_letter_code
_entity_poly.pdbx_strand_id
1 'polypeptide(L)'
;MPIAENFPEGLTPTGKINLDDGNFHIMWGPGKKTNTDGSQAEVFADSDVVAAYAARGEEQVPLGVSGTMVAVDWDSCVADGACIEACPVQVFQWYRTEKDIAAKDIVGQTFAGTGSDVKDERKDLTDKADPIREHDCIWCMACVSVCPPQAIKVDQSNVEKHESAAKSL
;
A
#
# COMPACT_ATOMS: atom_id res chain seq x y z
N MET A 1 1.13 9.20 -10.51
CA MET A 1 0.90 8.44 -11.73
C MET A 1 0.10 7.24 -11.32
N PRO A 2 -0.93 6.87 -12.09
CA PRO A 2 -1.67 5.66 -11.82
C PRO A 2 -0.75 4.45 -11.65
N ILE A 3 -1.09 3.59 -10.71
CA ILE A 3 -0.56 2.22 -10.69
C ILE A 3 -0.82 1.57 -12.06
N ALA A 4 0.13 0.76 -12.53
CA ALA A 4 0.09 0.19 -13.88
C ALA A 4 -1.17 -0.66 -14.12
N GLU A 5 -1.81 -0.48 -15.28
CA GLU A 5 -3.05 -1.21 -15.62
C GLU A 5 -2.85 -2.73 -15.68
N ASN A 6 -1.66 -3.17 -16.11
CA ASN A 6 -1.28 -4.58 -16.21
C ASN A 6 -0.68 -5.13 -14.91
N PHE A 7 -0.75 -4.41 -13.78
CA PHE A 7 -0.28 -4.91 -12.49
C PHE A 7 -0.77 -6.34 -12.22
N PRO A 8 0.08 -7.25 -11.68
CA PRO A 8 1.46 -7.09 -11.22
C PRO A 8 2.54 -7.42 -12.27
N GLU A 9 2.26 -7.32 -13.58
CA GLU A 9 3.28 -7.61 -14.60
C GLU A 9 4.55 -6.76 -14.41
N GLY A 10 5.72 -7.41 -14.48
CA GLY A 10 7.01 -6.77 -14.25
C GLY A 10 7.42 -6.67 -12.78
N LEU A 11 6.55 -7.06 -11.84
CA LEU A 11 6.85 -7.16 -10.42
C LEU A 11 6.94 -8.63 -9.97
N THR A 12 7.69 -8.84 -8.90
CA THR A 12 7.86 -10.13 -8.23
C THR A 12 7.42 -10.03 -6.77
N PRO A 13 6.84 -11.09 -6.21
CA PRO A 13 6.49 -11.11 -4.79
C PRO A 13 7.77 -11.06 -3.93
N THR A 14 7.85 -10.09 -3.01
CA THR A 14 8.98 -9.89 -2.11
C THR A 14 8.72 -10.43 -0.71
N GLY A 15 7.46 -10.64 -0.35
CA GLY A 15 7.07 -11.30 0.90
C GLY A 15 5.61 -11.06 1.27
N LYS A 16 5.26 -11.46 2.50
CA LYS A 16 3.90 -11.39 3.04
C LYS A 16 3.82 -10.39 4.18
N ILE A 17 2.69 -9.69 4.28
CA ILE A 17 2.27 -8.95 5.47
C ILE A 17 1.04 -9.69 5.97
N ASN A 18 1.10 -10.20 7.20
CA ASN A 18 0.12 -11.14 7.72
C ASN A 18 -0.91 -10.42 8.60
N LEU A 19 -2.13 -10.91 8.58
CA LEU A 19 -3.16 -10.65 9.58
C LEU A 19 -3.22 -11.86 10.54
N ASP A 20 -3.51 -11.61 11.81
CA ASP A 20 -3.49 -12.63 12.87
C ASP A 20 -4.62 -13.68 12.77
N ASP A 21 -5.59 -13.47 11.88
CA ASP A 21 -6.66 -14.41 11.52
C ASP A 21 -6.25 -15.47 10.48
N GLY A 22 -5.01 -15.39 9.98
CA GLY A 22 -4.45 -16.29 8.97
C GLY A 22 -4.52 -15.76 7.53
N ASN A 23 -5.20 -14.64 7.30
CA ASN A 23 -5.13 -13.93 6.02
C ASN A 23 -3.79 -13.19 5.89
N PHE A 24 -3.42 -12.85 4.67
CA PHE A 24 -2.24 -12.05 4.38
C PHE A 24 -2.43 -11.33 3.05
N HIS A 25 -1.57 -10.36 2.80
CA HIS A 25 -1.40 -9.78 1.48
C HIS A 25 0.08 -9.76 1.09
N ILE A 26 0.34 -9.61 -0.20
CA ILE A 26 1.67 -9.75 -0.78
C ILE A 26 2.26 -8.37 -1.02
N MET A 27 3.53 -8.20 -0.69
CA MET A 27 4.34 -7.08 -1.14
C MET A 27 4.98 -7.43 -2.49
N TRP A 28 4.86 -6.54 -3.47
CA TRP A 28 5.39 -6.70 -4.82
C TRP A 28 6.48 -5.68 -5.08
N GLY A 29 7.61 -6.13 -5.62
CA GLY A 29 8.75 -5.27 -5.96
C GLY A 29 9.34 -5.60 -7.32
N PRO A 30 10.37 -4.86 -7.77
CA PRO A 30 11.01 -3.76 -7.05
C PRO A 30 10.11 -2.52 -6.96
N GLY A 31 10.38 -1.67 -5.96
CA GLY A 31 9.81 -0.33 -5.92
C GLY A 31 10.42 0.61 -6.97
N LYS A 32 9.86 1.81 -7.10
CA LYS A 32 10.28 2.84 -8.06
C LYS A 32 10.62 4.17 -7.36
N LYS A 33 11.63 4.88 -7.90
CA LYS A 33 11.86 6.32 -7.61
C LYS A 33 11.32 7.24 -8.71
N THR A 34 11.06 6.66 -9.87
CA THR A 34 10.69 7.36 -11.09
C THR A 34 9.53 6.61 -11.73
N ASN A 35 8.52 7.36 -12.14
CA ASN A 35 7.38 6.89 -12.92
C ASN A 35 7.79 6.55 -14.36
N THR A 36 6.90 5.90 -15.11
CA THR A 36 7.19 5.46 -16.50
C THR A 36 7.35 6.62 -17.48
N ASP A 37 6.82 7.80 -17.17
CA ASP A 37 6.98 9.04 -17.93
C ASP A 37 8.25 9.83 -17.59
N GLY A 38 9.07 9.32 -16.65
CA GLY A 38 10.29 9.96 -16.19
C GLY A 38 10.11 10.96 -15.04
N SER A 39 8.88 11.22 -14.59
CA SER A 39 8.63 12.03 -13.39
C SER A 39 9.05 11.28 -12.11
N GLN A 40 9.35 12.00 -11.03
CA GLN A 40 9.60 11.35 -9.73
C GLN A 40 8.33 10.69 -9.22
N ALA A 41 8.46 9.52 -8.60
CA ALA A 41 7.33 8.88 -7.93
C ALA A 41 6.80 9.79 -6.81
N GLU A 42 5.49 9.76 -6.57
CA GLU A 42 4.77 10.84 -5.89
C GLU A 42 5.28 11.08 -4.47
N VAL A 43 5.67 10.02 -3.76
CA VAL A 43 6.22 10.14 -2.41
C VAL A 43 7.55 10.88 -2.38
N PHE A 44 8.34 10.83 -3.44
CA PHE A 44 9.62 11.53 -3.57
C PHE A 44 9.46 12.95 -4.14
N ALA A 45 8.34 13.23 -4.80
CA ALA A 45 8.02 14.53 -5.37
C ALA A 45 7.30 15.45 -4.36
N ASP A 46 6.56 14.86 -3.41
CA ASP A 46 5.80 15.59 -2.39
C ASP A 46 6.73 16.09 -1.27
N SER A 47 6.81 17.42 -1.11
CA SER A 47 7.72 18.05 -0.13
C SER A 47 7.36 17.73 1.31
N ASP A 48 6.07 17.54 1.61
CA ASP A 48 5.60 17.30 2.97
C ASP A 48 5.87 15.85 3.37
N VAL A 49 5.71 14.91 2.44
CA VAL A 49 6.12 13.51 2.63
C VAL A 49 7.63 13.42 2.86
N VAL A 50 8.43 14.07 2.02
CA VAL A 50 9.90 14.10 2.17
C VAL A 50 10.30 14.70 3.52
N ALA A 51 9.68 15.80 3.93
CA ALA A 51 9.92 16.42 5.23
C ALA A 51 9.55 15.49 6.39
N ALA A 52 8.46 14.71 6.27
CA ALA A 52 8.05 13.76 7.29
C ALA A 52 9.06 12.60 7.46
N TYR A 53 9.58 12.04 6.36
CA TYR A 53 10.66 11.04 6.42
C TYR A 53 11.92 11.60 7.09
N ALA A 54 12.31 12.83 6.72
CA ALA A 54 13.45 13.51 7.34
C ALA A 54 13.24 13.76 8.85
N ALA A 55 12.03 14.15 9.27
CA ALA A 55 11.68 14.37 10.67
C ALA A 55 11.76 13.10 11.51
N ARG A 56 11.49 11.93 10.91
CA ARG A 56 11.69 10.62 11.55
C ARG A 56 13.13 10.13 11.56
N GLY A 57 14.01 10.75 10.77
CA GLY A 57 15.36 10.22 10.53
C GLY A 57 15.36 8.90 9.76
N GLU A 58 14.29 8.61 9.01
CA GLU A 58 14.15 7.41 8.20
C GLU A 58 14.60 7.68 6.76
N GLU A 59 15.41 6.79 6.19
CA GLU A 59 15.75 6.85 4.77
C GLU A 59 14.53 6.47 3.92
N GLN A 60 14.10 7.39 3.06
CA GLN A 60 13.04 7.14 2.09
C GLN A 60 13.59 6.29 0.93
N VAL A 61 13.11 5.05 0.84
CA VAL A 61 13.53 4.06 -0.17
C VAL A 61 12.33 3.60 -0.99
N PRO A 62 12.54 3.05 -2.19
CA PRO A 62 11.47 2.42 -2.95
C PRO A 62 10.93 1.18 -2.22
N LEU A 63 9.62 1.11 -2.09
CA LEU A 63 8.91 0.09 -1.33
C LEU A 63 8.24 -0.92 -2.25
N GLY A 64 7.63 -0.46 -3.34
CA GLY A 64 6.82 -1.28 -4.25
C GLY A 64 5.32 -1.19 -3.93
N VAL A 65 4.60 -2.29 -4.16
CA VAL A 65 3.13 -2.33 -4.09
C VAL A 65 2.69 -3.31 -3.01
N SER A 66 1.88 -2.84 -2.05
CA SER A 66 1.25 -3.68 -1.03
C SER A 66 -0.11 -4.16 -1.51
N GLY A 67 -0.37 -5.46 -1.45
CA GLY A 67 -1.62 -6.08 -1.89
C GLY A 67 -1.61 -6.50 -3.35
N THR A 68 -2.57 -7.35 -3.73
CA THR A 68 -2.65 -7.95 -5.08
C THR A 68 -3.98 -7.67 -5.75
N MET A 69 -5.08 -7.95 -5.05
CA MET A 69 -6.41 -7.71 -5.61
C MET A 69 -6.92 -6.33 -5.24
N VAL A 70 -6.50 -5.86 -4.06
CA VAL A 70 -6.50 -4.44 -3.68
C VAL A 70 -5.04 -4.03 -3.51
N ALA A 71 -4.46 -3.50 -4.58
CA ALA A 71 -3.05 -3.16 -4.64
C ALA A 71 -2.86 -1.65 -4.41
N VAL A 72 -1.98 -1.29 -3.49
CA VAL A 72 -1.60 0.09 -3.16
C VAL A 72 -0.12 0.27 -3.47
N ASP A 73 0.18 1.11 -4.45
CA ASP A 73 1.55 1.51 -4.77
C ASP A 73 2.08 2.41 -3.66
N TRP A 74 2.96 1.87 -2.81
CA TRP A 74 3.54 2.60 -1.68
C TRP A 74 4.56 3.64 -2.10
N ASP A 75 5.07 3.57 -3.34
CA ASP A 75 5.91 4.60 -3.96
C ASP A 75 5.08 5.75 -4.55
N SER A 76 3.77 5.56 -4.69
CA SER A 76 2.82 6.60 -5.10
C SER A 76 1.90 7.06 -3.95
N CYS A 77 1.83 6.33 -2.83
CA CYS A 77 0.95 6.63 -1.70
C CYS A 77 1.49 7.77 -0.82
N VAL A 78 0.90 8.96 -0.96
CA VAL A 78 1.23 10.18 -0.20
C VAL A 78 0.53 10.31 1.16
N ALA A 79 -0.02 9.21 1.68
CA ALA A 79 -0.76 9.19 2.96
C ALA A 79 -1.92 10.20 3.05
N ASP A 80 -2.64 10.42 1.94
CA ASP A 80 -3.84 11.28 1.91
C ASP A 80 -4.99 10.70 2.76
N GLY A 81 -5.25 9.39 2.61
CA GLY A 81 -6.25 8.67 3.41
C GLY A 81 -7.69 8.69 2.89
N ALA A 82 -7.99 9.33 1.75
CA ALA A 82 -9.33 9.27 1.16
C ALA A 82 -9.81 7.82 0.89
N CYS A 83 -8.90 6.89 0.58
CA CYS A 83 -9.23 5.48 0.40
C CYS A 83 -9.73 4.80 1.68
N ILE A 84 -9.20 5.19 2.84
CA ILE A 84 -9.62 4.70 4.15
C ILE A 84 -11.03 5.20 4.45
N GLU A 85 -11.27 6.51 4.31
CA GLU A 85 -12.58 7.13 4.52
C GLU A 85 -13.66 6.60 3.56
N ALA A 86 -13.31 6.33 2.30
CA ALA A 86 -14.26 5.89 1.30
C ALA A 86 -14.58 4.39 1.34
N CYS A 87 -13.84 3.58 2.10
CA CYS A 87 -13.99 2.13 2.06
C CYS A 87 -15.15 1.65 2.96
N PRO A 88 -16.26 1.11 2.41
CA PRO A 88 -17.42 0.73 3.22
C PRO A 88 -17.20 -0.54 4.05
N VAL A 89 -16.12 -1.27 3.78
CA VAL A 89 -15.77 -2.56 4.41
C VAL A 89 -14.37 -2.51 5.02
N GLN A 90 -13.84 -1.31 5.27
CA GLN A 90 -12.62 -1.08 6.06
C GLN A 90 -11.39 -1.91 5.59
N VAL A 91 -11.21 -2.12 4.28
CA VAL A 91 -10.05 -2.89 3.73
C VAL A 91 -8.71 -2.33 4.20
N PHE A 92 -8.63 -1.02 4.31
CA PHE A 92 -7.39 -0.31 4.60
C PHE A 92 -7.28 0.04 6.08
N GLN A 93 -6.05 0.08 6.58
CA GLN A 93 -5.70 0.75 7.83
C GLN A 93 -4.42 1.57 7.66
N TRP A 94 -4.19 2.52 8.55
CA TRP A 94 -2.88 3.13 8.73
C TRP A 94 -1.93 2.16 9.41
N TYR A 95 -0.93 1.63 8.69
CA TYR A 95 -0.08 0.57 9.26
C TYR A 95 0.70 1.06 10.49
N ARG A 96 1.17 2.32 10.51
CA ARG A 96 1.95 2.85 11.64
C ARG A 96 1.15 3.06 12.91
N THR A 97 -0.17 3.19 12.78
CA THR A 97 -1.02 3.35 13.95
C THR A 97 -1.10 2.08 14.79
N GLU A 98 -0.89 0.92 14.15
CA GLU A 98 -0.74 -0.35 14.85
C GLU A 98 0.72 -0.66 15.16
N LYS A 99 1.61 -0.55 14.17
CA LYS A 99 3.04 -0.79 14.32
C LYS A 99 3.85 0.35 13.74
N ASP A 100 4.30 1.25 14.61
CA ASP A 100 5.14 2.38 14.21
C ASP A 100 6.59 1.93 13.92
N ILE A 101 6.78 1.36 12.73
CA ILE A 101 8.06 0.90 12.19
C ILE A 101 8.30 1.48 10.80
N ALA A 102 9.55 1.49 10.34
CA ALA A 102 9.87 1.91 8.99
C ALA A 102 9.20 1.02 7.95
N ALA A 103 8.65 1.61 6.89
CA ALA A 103 7.90 0.90 5.86
C ALA A 103 8.69 -0.23 5.18
N LYS A 104 10.02 -0.09 5.08
CA LYS A 104 10.91 -1.13 4.53
C LYS A 104 10.98 -2.41 5.37
N ASP A 105 10.60 -2.34 6.65
CA ASP A 105 10.68 -3.45 7.61
C ASP A 105 9.32 -4.13 7.83
N ILE A 106 8.29 -3.79 7.04
CA ILE A 106 6.93 -4.31 7.20
C ILE A 106 6.77 -5.75 6.70
N VAL A 107 7.56 -6.16 5.71
CA VAL A 107 7.48 -7.51 5.15
C VAL A 107 7.87 -8.53 6.23
N GLY A 108 7.05 -9.56 6.41
CA GLY A 108 7.20 -10.57 7.45
C GLY A 108 6.55 -10.22 8.78
N GLN A 109 5.96 -9.03 8.92
CA GLN A 109 5.21 -8.66 10.12
C GLN A 109 3.82 -9.32 10.14
N THR A 110 3.31 -9.51 11.35
CA THR A 110 1.91 -9.92 11.61
C THR A 110 1.16 -8.81 12.34
N PHE A 111 0.08 -8.31 11.75
CA PHE A 111 -0.82 -7.31 12.30
C PHE A 111 -2.07 -7.98 12.88
N ALA A 112 -2.71 -7.34 13.84
CA ALA A 112 -4.01 -7.70 14.40
C ALA A 112 -5.18 -6.98 13.70
N GLY A 113 -4.90 -6.15 12.69
CA GLY A 113 -5.93 -5.40 11.97
C GLY A 113 -6.56 -4.28 12.81
N THR A 114 -5.83 -3.78 13.81
CA THR A 114 -6.28 -2.78 14.80
C THR A 114 -5.75 -1.38 14.51
N GLY A 115 -5.06 -1.21 13.39
CA GLY A 115 -4.69 0.11 12.88
C GLY A 115 -5.94 0.94 12.60
N SER A 116 -5.82 2.25 12.75
CA SER A 116 -6.89 3.18 12.50
C SER A 116 -7.36 3.11 11.05
N ASP A 117 -8.67 3.11 10.90
CA ASP A 117 -9.44 3.21 9.67
C ASP A 117 -10.10 4.61 9.53
N VAL A 118 -9.53 5.62 10.21
CA VAL A 118 -9.96 7.01 10.11
C VAL A 118 -8.87 7.82 9.40
N LYS A 119 -9.25 8.53 8.33
CA LYS A 119 -8.34 9.30 7.48
C LYS A 119 -7.37 10.21 8.24
N ASP A 120 -7.86 10.92 9.25
CA ASP A 120 -7.09 11.93 9.99
C ASP A 120 -6.29 11.38 11.17
N GLU A 121 -6.32 10.06 11.42
CA GLU A 121 -5.62 9.42 12.52
C GLU A 121 -4.26 8.80 12.12
N ARG A 122 -3.81 9.01 10.87
CA ARG A 122 -2.45 8.66 10.44
C ARG A 122 -1.41 9.24 11.40
N LYS A 123 -0.31 8.52 11.62
CA LYS A 123 0.76 9.04 12.49
C LYS A 123 1.43 10.28 11.91
N ASP A 124 1.69 10.25 10.61
CA ASP A 124 2.17 11.37 9.78
C ASP A 124 2.15 10.95 8.30
N LEU A 125 2.86 11.69 7.44
CA LEU A 125 2.92 11.44 6.00
C LEU A 125 3.88 10.30 5.58
N THR A 126 4.61 9.70 6.53
CA THR A 126 5.39 8.46 6.29
C THR A 126 4.55 7.20 6.47
N ASP A 127 3.31 7.35 6.94
CA ASP A 127 2.33 6.27 7.01
C ASP A 127 1.89 5.83 5.60
N LYS A 128 1.23 4.69 5.53
CA LYS A 128 0.70 4.11 4.29
C LYS A 128 -0.65 3.47 4.56
N ALA A 129 -1.57 3.65 3.62
CA ALA A 129 -2.86 2.96 3.63
C ALA A 129 -2.63 1.50 3.22
N ASP A 130 -2.46 0.64 4.22
CA ASP A 130 -2.18 -0.77 4.03
C ASP A 130 -3.47 -1.54 3.79
N PRO A 131 -3.61 -2.31 2.69
CA PRO A 131 -4.80 -3.11 2.39
C PRO A 131 -4.81 -4.40 3.22
N ILE A 132 -4.68 -4.29 4.55
CA ILE A 132 -4.51 -5.43 5.46
C ILE A 132 -5.66 -6.45 5.35
N ARG A 133 -6.84 -5.99 4.99
CA ARG A 133 -8.06 -6.78 4.76
C ARG A 133 -8.41 -6.87 3.26
N GLU A 134 -7.42 -7.04 2.36
CA GLU A 134 -7.69 -7.10 0.91
C GLU A 134 -8.73 -8.16 0.52
N HIS A 135 -8.84 -9.22 1.31
CA HIS A 135 -9.81 -10.32 1.14
C HIS A 135 -11.27 -9.91 1.39
N ASP A 136 -11.52 -8.84 2.15
CA ASP A 136 -12.87 -8.31 2.43
C ASP A 136 -13.39 -7.39 1.31
N CYS A 137 -12.58 -7.13 0.28
CA CYS A 137 -12.93 -6.20 -0.78
C CYS A 137 -14.22 -6.61 -1.51
N ILE A 138 -15.17 -5.68 -1.60
CA ILE A 138 -16.43 -5.84 -2.35
C ILE A 138 -16.38 -5.25 -3.76
N TRP A 139 -15.19 -4.91 -4.27
CA TRP A 139 -14.97 -4.45 -5.65
C TRP A 139 -15.75 -3.18 -6.04
N CYS A 140 -16.04 -2.29 -5.09
CA CYS A 140 -16.84 -1.08 -5.33
C CYS A 140 -16.10 0.04 -6.08
N MET A 141 -14.77 -0.05 -6.20
CA MET A 141 -13.90 0.93 -6.89
C MET A 141 -13.89 2.35 -6.29
N ALA A 142 -14.47 2.55 -5.10
CA ALA A 142 -14.50 3.84 -4.42
C ALA A 142 -13.07 4.36 -4.14
N CYS A 143 -12.22 3.53 -3.54
CA CYS A 143 -10.83 3.86 -3.21
C CYS A 143 -9.99 4.23 -4.44
N VAL A 144 -10.21 3.58 -5.58
CA VAL A 144 -9.53 3.88 -6.85
C VAL A 144 -9.89 5.28 -7.33
N SER A 145 -11.16 5.66 -7.21
CA SER A 145 -11.68 6.93 -7.72
C SER A 145 -11.28 8.14 -6.87
N VAL A 146 -11.14 7.95 -5.55
CA VAL A 146 -10.84 9.05 -4.61
C VAL A 146 -9.35 9.24 -4.35
N CYS A 147 -8.49 8.30 -4.73
CA CYS A 147 -7.05 8.38 -4.47
C CYS A 147 -6.39 9.45 -5.35
N PRO A 148 -5.89 10.57 -4.79
CA PRO A 148 -5.33 11.67 -5.59
C PRO A 148 -4.16 11.26 -6.51
N PRO A 149 -3.16 10.48 -6.06
CA PRO A 149 -2.09 10.02 -6.95
C PRO A 149 -2.49 8.83 -7.85
N GLN A 150 -3.72 8.32 -7.70
CA GLN A 150 -4.22 7.10 -8.35
C GLN A 150 -3.34 5.87 -8.05
N ALA A 151 -2.85 5.77 -6.80
CA ALA A 151 -1.95 4.71 -6.34
C ALA A 151 -2.64 3.35 -6.12
N ILE A 152 -3.97 3.25 -6.29
CA ILE A 152 -4.74 2.06 -5.91
C ILE A 152 -5.30 1.38 -7.16
N LYS A 153 -5.09 0.07 -7.28
CA LYS A 153 -5.75 -0.80 -8.24
C LYS A 153 -6.63 -1.78 -7.48
N VAL A 154 -7.86 -1.93 -7.95
CA VAL A 154 -8.73 -3.03 -7.54
C VAL A 154 -9.00 -3.88 -8.77
N ASP A 155 -8.75 -5.19 -8.67
CA ASP A 155 -8.92 -6.13 -9.78
C ASP A 155 -9.18 -7.57 -9.29
N GLN A 156 -10.37 -8.09 -9.59
CA GLN A 156 -10.72 -9.45 -9.22
C GLN A 156 -9.93 -10.50 -10.02
N SER A 157 -9.47 -10.17 -11.24
CA SER A 157 -8.66 -11.11 -12.04
C SER A 157 -7.28 -11.37 -11.44
N ASN A 158 -6.85 -10.57 -10.47
CA ASN A 158 -5.58 -10.76 -9.78
C ASN A 158 -5.61 -11.84 -8.68
N VAL A 159 -6.76 -12.46 -8.38
CA VAL A 159 -6.85 -13.57 -7.40
C VAL A 159 -5.91 -14.71 -7.77
N GLU A 160 -5.89 -15.15 -9.04
CA GLU A 160 -5.01 -16.23 -9.49
C GLU A 160 -3.53 -15.86 -9.34
N LYS A 161 -3.20 -14.57 -9.53
CA LYS A 161 -1.84 -14.05 -9.37
C LYS A 161 -1.45 -14.01 -7.89
N HIS A 162 -2.36 -13.62 -7.00
CA HIS A 162 -2.17 -13.68 -5.55
C HIS A 162 -1.86 -15.12 -5.11
N GLU A 163 -2.71 -16.09 -5.48
CA GLU A 163 -2.53 -17.49 -5.09
C GLU A 163 -1.23 -18.09 -5.64
N SER A 164 -0.86 -17.72 -6.86
CA SER A 164 0.39 -18.19 -7.48
C SER A 164 1.61 -17.63 -6.77
N ALA A 165 1.61 -16.34 -6.45
CA ALA A 165 2.67 -15.68 -5.71
C ALA A 165 2.78 -16.18 -4.26
N ALA A 166 1.65 -16.49 -3.61
CA ALA A 166 1.61 -17.05 -2.27
C ALA A 166 2.33 -18.41 -2.16
N LYS A 167 2.36 -19.20 -3.25
CA LYS A 167 3.06 -20.50 -3.33
C LYS A 167 4.56 -20.35 -3.53
N SER A 168 5.03 -19.21 -4.05
CA SER A 168 6.46 -18.93 -4.24
C SER A 168 7.13 -18.26 -3.05
N LEU A 169 6.36 -17.91 -2.01
CA LEU A 169 6.79 -17.22 -0.79
C LEU A 169 6.67 -18.13 0.44
#